data_AF-A0AAN1VZL9-F1
#
_entry.id   AF-A0AAN1VZL9-F1
#
_cell.length_a   1.000
_cell.length_b   1.000
_cell.length_c   1.000
_cell.angle_alpha   90.00
_cell.angle_beta   90.00
_cell.angle_gamma   90.00
#
_symmetry.space_group_name_H-M   'P 1'
#
loop_
_entity.id
_entity.type
_entity.pdbx_description
1 polymer ?
#
loop_
_entity_poly.entity_id
_entity_poly.type
_entity_poly.pdbx_seq_one_letter_code
_entity_poly.pdbx_strand_id
1 'polypeptide(L)'
;MAREKNFDGRTRQEVIQQTLKTAAFEAVSLGEIVSDGQMFDLEKDELVAFVRMEILALLESGARIVGQSTDKGGEWAELPAFALPNDEAVEKVLQLWETEGRTAAFLVWFYRSSVN
;
A
#
# COMPACT_ATOMS: atom_id res chain seq x y z
N MET A 1 11.69 -20.35 -15.60
CA MET A 1 10.89 -19.20 -16.05
C MET A 1 9.46 -19.43 -15.59
N ALA A 2 9.09 -18.92 -14.41
CA ALA A 2 7.77 -19.11 -13.79
C ALA A 2 7.46 -18.07 -12.67
N ARG A 3 8.18 -16.94 -12.56
CA ARG A 3 8.08 -16.00 -11.42
C ARG A 3 7.32 -14.70 -11.71
N GLU A 4 6.72 -14.57 -12.89
CA GLU A 4 5.92 -13.38 -13.23
C GLU A 4 4.49 -13.44 -12.71
N LYS A 5 3.96 -14.63 -12.41
CA LYS A 5 2.56 -14.84 -12.05
C LYS A 5 2.43 -15.28 -10.59
N ASN A 6 1.42 -14.76 -9.90
CA ASN A 6 1.07 -15.16 -8.53
C ASN A 6 0.21 -16.45 -8.53
N PHE A 7 -0.26 -16.87 -7.35
CA PHE A 7 -1.14 -18.03 -7.18
C PHE A 7 -2.43 -17.98 -8.02
N ASP A 8 -2.90 -16.79 -8.39
CA ASP A 8 -4.10 -16.60 -9.23
C ASP A 8 -3.77 -16.43 -10.72
N GLY A 9 -2.51 -16.61 -11.12
CA GLY A 9 -2.09 -16.48 -12.52
C GLY A 9 -1.98 -15.04 -13.03
N ARG A 10 -2.05 -14.05 -12.13
CA ARG A 10 -1.94 -12.60 -12.41
C ARG A 10 -0.48 -12.17 -12.40
N THR A 11 -0.11 -11.27 -13.29
CA THR A 11 1.19 -10.60 -13.30
C THR A 11 1.28 -9.51 -12.25
N ARG A 12 2.50 -9.11 -11.87
CA ARG A 12 2.72 -7.98 -10.93
C ARG A 12 2.05 -6.69 -11.40
N GLN A 13 2.11 -6.41 -12.71
CA GLN A 13 1.48 -5.22 -13.27
C GLN A 13 -0.05 -5.30 -13.20
N GLU A 14 -0.64 -6.48 -13.44
CA GLU A 14 -2.09 -6.67 -13.29
C GLU A 14 -2.55 -6.48 -11.84
N VAL A 15 -1.75 -6.93 -10.87
CA VAL A 15 -2.02 -6.70 -9.44
C VAL A 15 -1.99 -5.22 -9.12
N ILE A 16 -0.92 -4.49 -9.47
CA ILE A 16 -0.84 -3.04 -9.25
C ILE A 16 -2.03 -2.31 -9.89
N GLN A 17 -2.40 -2.66 -11.13
CA GLN A 17 -3.56 -2.05 -11.79
C GLN A 17 -4.88 -2.39 -11.08
N GLN A 18 -5.01 -3.57 -10.50
CA GLN A 18 -6.17 -3.93 -9.69
C GLN A 18 -6.20 -3.12 -8.40
N THR A 19 -5.08 -3.02 -7.70
CA THR A 19 -4.95 -2.24 -6.46
C THR A 19 -5.29 -0.77 -6.69
N LEU A 20 -4.83 -0.17 -7.79
CA LEU A 20 -5.19 1.20 -8.19
C LEU A 20 -6.68 1.37 -8.45
N LYS A 21 -7.35 0.36 -9.03
CA LYS A 21 -8.81 0.36 -9.21
C LYS A 21 -9.53 0.24 -7.88
N THR A 22 -9.11 -0.68 -7.02
CA THR A 22 -9.67 -0.88 -5.68
C THR A 22 -9.56 0.42 -4.88
N ALA A 23 -8.39 1.06 -4.87
CA ALA A 23 -8.14 2.31 -4.17
C ALA A 23 -9.09 3.45 -4.57
N ALA A 24 -9.66 3.42 -5.78
CA ALA A 24 -10.62 4.40 -6.28
C ALA A 24 -12.04 4.24 -5.72
N PHE A 25 -12.36 3.08 -5.14
CA PHE A 25 -13.66 2.78 -4.56
C PHE A 25 -13.59 2.56 -3.04
N GLU A 26 -12.47 2.02 -2.55
CA GLU A 26 -12.26 1.68 -1.14
C GLU A 26 -10.79 1.88 -0.74
N ALA A 27 -10.50 1.79 0.55
CA ALA A 27 -9.12 1.89 1.04
C ALA A 27 -8.39 0.56 0.87
N VAL A 28 -7.12 0.60 0.48
CA VAL A 28 -6.23 -0.57 0.40
C VAL A 28 -5.27 -0.54 1.58
N SER A 29 -5.10 -1.66 2.28
CA SER A 29 -4.16 -1.76 3.39
C SER A 29 -2.73 -2.07 2.91
N LEU A 30 -1.73 -1.61 3.67
CA LEU A 30 -0.34 -2.02 3.46
C LEU A 30 -0.19 -3.55 3.61
N GLY A 31 -0.98 -4.19 4.47
CA GLY A 31 -1.03 -5.63 4.64
C GLY A 31 -1.41 -6.39 3.37
N GLU A 32 -2.39 -5.89 2.62
CA GLU A 32 -2.77 -6.47 1.31
C GLU A 32 -1.63 -6.35 0.30
N ILE A 33 -1.01 -5.17 0.19
CA ILE A 33 0.14 -4.93 -0.71
C ILE A 33 1.30 -5.88 -0.40
N VAL A 34 1.63 -6.05 0.89
CA VAL A 34 2.69 -6.97 1.33
C VAL A 34 2.31 -8.42 1.01
N SER A 35 1.06 -8.81 1.25
CA SER A 35 0.54 -10.14 0.95
C SER A 35 0.62 -10.43 -0.54
N ASP A 36 0.26 -9.48 -1.39
CA ASP A 36 0.33 -9.62 -2.85
C ASP A 36 1.76 -9.89 -3.32
N GLY A 37 2.74 -9.16 -2.78
CA GLY A 37 4.16 -9.44 -3.06
C GLY A 37 4.59 -10.84 -2.64
N GLN A 38 4.12 -11.31 -1.47
CA GLN A 38 4.38 -12.67 -1.00
C GLN A 38 3.74 -13.74 -1.89
N MET A 39 2.60 -13.45 -2.54
CA MET A 39 1.99 -14.38 -3.50
C MET A 39 2.80 -14.59 -4.78
N PHE A 40 3.81 -13.76 -5.04
CA PHE A 40 4.80 -13.92 -6.10
C PHE A 40 6.10 -14.58 -5.62
N ASP A 41 6.11 -15.15 -4.41
CA ASP A 41 7.30 -15.68 -3.73
C ASP A 41 8.42 -14.63 -3.57
N LEU A 42 8.05 -13.33 -3.44
CA LEU A 42 9.03 -12.27 -3.20
C LEU A 42 9.44 -12.24 -1.73
N GLU A 43 10.74 -12.09 -1.50
CA GLU A 43 11.31 -11.98 -0.17
C GLU A 43 12.31 -10.83 -0.10
N LYS A 44 12.56 -10.34 1.13
CA LYS A 44 13.60 -9.35 1.44
C LYS A 44 13.56 -8.15 0.48
N ASP A 45 14.66 -7.82 -0.17
CA ASP A 45 14.81 -6.65 -1.04
C ASP A 45 13.84 -6.67 -2.23
N GLU A 46 13.51 -7.85 -2.78
CA GLU A 46 12.55 -7.95 -3.88
C GLU A 46 11.13 -7.62 -3.42
N LEU A 47 10.76 -8.06 -2.21
CA LEU A 47 9.47 -7.74 -1.61
C LEU A 47 9.39 -6.24 -1.28
N VAL A 48 10.45 -5.67 -0.69
CA VAL A 48 10.51 -4.24 -0.39
C VAL A 48 10.41 -3.41 -1.67
N ALA A 49 11.09 -3.80 -2.75
CA ALA A 49 11.02 -3.11 -4.04
C ALA A 49 9.61 -3.17 -4.65
N PHE A 50 8.92 -4.30 -4.53
CA PHE A 50 7.54 -4.44 -4.97
C PHE A 50 6.58 -3.54 -4.17
N VAL A 51 6.64 -3.61 -2.84
CA VAL A 51 5.81 -2.80 -1.94
C VAL A 51 6.04 -1.30 -2.19
N ARG A 52 7.31 -0.88 -2.32
CA ARG A 52 7.69 0.49 -2.69
C ARG A 52 7.00 0.96 -3.98
N MET A 53 7.10 0.15 -5.03
CA MET A 53 6.56 0.48 -6.35
C MET A 53 5.03 0.63 -6.30
N GLU A 54 4.34 -0.26 -5.57
CA GLU A 54 2.88 -0.23 -5.47
C GLU A 54 2.37 0.95 -4.64
N ILE A 55 3.02 1.25 -3.52
CA ILE A 55 2.73 2.45 -2.71
C ILE A 55 2.95 3.72 -3.54
N LEU A 56 4.07 3.81 -4.25
CA LEU A 56 4.36 4.98 -5.07
C LEU A 56 3.30 5.17 -6.15
N ALA A 57 2.91 4.11 -6.85
CA ALA A 57 1.85 4.16 -7.86
C ALA A 57 0.51 4.64 -7.26
N LEU A 58 0.16 4.18 -6.05
CA LEU A 58 -1.04 4.65 -5.34
C LEU A 58 -0.98 6.15 -5.08
N LEU A 59 0.13 6.65 -4.53
CA LEU A 59 0.30 8.08 -4.22
C LEU A 59 0.31 8.95 -5.48
N GLU A 60 0.97 8.50 -6.56
CA GLU A 60 0.96 9.18 -7.86
C GLU A 60 -0.43 9.21 -8.50
N SER A 61 -1.26 8.19 -8.23
CA SER A 61 -2.67 8.17 -8.66
C SER A 61 -3.58 9.11 -7.86
N GLY A 62 -3.05 9.74 -6.81
CA GLY A 62 -3.77 10.68 -5.95
C GLY A 62 -4.31 10.06 -4.66
N ALA A 63 -3.92 8.83 -4.31
CA ALA A 63 -4.26 8.27 -3.01
C ALA A 63 -3.63 9.09 -1.86
N ARG A 64 -4.22 8.98 -0.68
CA ARG A 64 -3.74 9.56 0.58
C ARG A 64 -3.55 8.45 1.60
N ILE A 65 -2.54 8.60 2.44
CA ILE A 65 -2.29 7.67 3.54
C ILE A 65 -3.25 8.02 4.69
N VAL A 66 -4.10 7.06 5.04
CA VAL A 66 -5.13 7.17 6.06
C VAL A 66 -4.93 6.09 7.13
N GLY A 67 -5.47 6.35 8.31
CA GLY A 67 -5.52 5.40 9.41
C GLY A 67 -6.83 5.55 10.18
N GLN A 68 -7.11 4.60 11.06
CA GLN A 68 -8.29 4.67 11.90
C GLN A 68 -8.12 5.78 12.93
N SER A 69 -9.01 6.77 12.92
CA SER A 69 -9.01 7.87 13.87
C SER A 69 -9.61 7.42 15.20
N THR A 70 -8.82 7.50 16.28
CA THR A 70 -9.32 7.33 17.65
C THR A 70 -10.23 8.47 18.09
N ASP A 71 -10.01 9.67 17.52
CA ASP A 71 -10.66 10.90 17.96
C ASP A 71 -12.01 11.14 17.26
N LYS A 72 -12.22 10.49 16.10
CA LYS A 72 -13.46 10.55 15.31
C LYS A 72 -14.27 9.25 15.40
N GLY A 73 -14.16 8.51 16.50
CA GLY A 73 -14.98 7.32 16.72
C GLY A 73 -14.70 6.17 15.74
N GLY A 74 -13.48 6.06 15.22
CA GLY A 74 -13.08 4.99 14.30
C GLY A 74 -13.23 5.32 12.81
N GLU A 75 -13.57 6.57 12.45
CA GLU A 75 -13.54 7.03 11.05
C GLU A 75 -12.13 7.01 10.46
N TRP A 76 -12.04 6.82 9.14
CA TRP A 76 -10.79 6.98 8.42
C TRP A 76 -10.39 8.45 8.34
N ALA A 77 -9.15 8.77 8.70
CA ALA A 77 -8.60 10.11 8.58
C ALA A 77 -7.21 10.07 7.95
N GLU A 78 -6.88 11.10 7.18
CA GLU A 78 -5.51 11.30 6.69
C GLU A 78 -4.55 11.39 7.87
N LEU A 79 -3.43 10.68 7.77
CA LEU A 79 -2.40 10.68 8.78
C LEU A 79 -1.44 11.85 8.51
N PRO A 80 -1.43 12.92 9.34
CA PRO A 80 -0.64 14.13 9.05
C PRO A 80 0.86 13.86 8.97
N ALA A 81 1.34 12.81 9.65
CA ALA A 81 2.73 12.36 9.59
C ALA A 81 3.19 11.98 8.17
N PHE A 82 2.26 11.70 7.25
CA PHE A 82 2.52 11.31 5.87
C PHE A 82 2.14 12.38 4.84
N ALA A 83 1.82 13.60 5.29
CA ALA A 83 1.64 14.77 4.42
C ALA A 83 3.00 15.28 3.88
N LEU A 84 3.67 14.43 3.11
CA LEU A 84 5.02 14.60 2.58
C LEU A 84 5.01 14.41 1.06
N PRO A 85 6.07 14.82 0.34
CA PRO A 85 6.28 14.39 -1.04
C PRO A 85 6.21 12.86 -1.17
N ASN A 86 5.72 12.35 -2.30
CA ASN A 86 5.42 10.92 -2.47
C ASN A 86 6.61 10.01 -2.11
N ASP A 87 7.81 10.31 -2.59
CA ASP A 87 9.00 9.52 -2.28
C ASP A 87 9.31 9.49 -0.78
N GLU A 88 9.20 10.63 -0.10
CA GLU A 88 9.41 10.72 1.35
C GLU A 88 8.32 9.98 2.14
N ALA A 89 7.07 10.05 1.68
CA ALA A 89 5.98 9.29 2.27
C ALA A 89 6.18 7.79 2.12
N VAL A 90 6.66 7.33 0.95
CA VAL A 90 7.01 5.93 0.69
C VAL A 90 8.11 5.46 1.65
N GLU A 91 9.22 6.20 1.75
CA GLU A 91 10.31 5.85 2.69
C GLU A 91 9.79 5.74 4.12
N LYS A 92 8.94 6.68 4.54
CA LYS A 92 8.40 6.69 5.89
C LYS A 92 7.49 5.48 6.15
N VAL A 93 6.67 5.08 5.18
CA VAL A 93 5.84 3.87 5.30
C VAL A 93 6.73 2.62 5.38
N LEU A 94 7.75 2.52 4.54
CA LEU A 94 8.68 1.38 4.55
C LEU A 94 9.45 1.30 5.88
N GLN A 95 9.93 2.43 6.40
CA GLN A 95 10.61 2.47 7.70
C GLN A 95 9.68 2.07 8.85
N LEU A 96 8.43 2.52 8.81
CA LEU A 96 7.41 2.11 9.79
C LEU A 96 7.16 0.60 9.71
N TRP A 97 7.07 0.07 8.49
CA TRP A 97 6.89 -1.36 8.27
C TRP A 97 8.08 -2.19 8.74
N GLU A 98 9.31 -1.74 8.49
CA GLU A 98 10.51 -2.41 8.98
C GLU A 98 10.59 -2.41 10.51
N THR A 99 10.14 -1.33 11.16
CA THR A 99 10.22 -1.17 12.61
C THR A 99 9.12 -1.94 13.35
N GLU A 100 7.89 -1.92 12.84
CA GLU A 100 6.72 -2.48 13.54
C GLU A 100 6.18 -3.77 12.90
N GLY A 101 6.74 -4.20 11.77
CA GLY A 101 6.38 -5.42 11.07
C GLY A 101 4.89 -5.49 10.72
N ARG A 102 4.23 -6.59 11.09
CA ARG A 102 2.80 -6.80 10.78
C ARG A 102 1.90 -5.72 11.38
N THR A 103 2.28 -5.07 12.47
CA THR A 103 1.44 -4.03 13.10
C THR A 103 1.28 -2.81 12.18
N ALA A 104 2.37 -2.29 11.62
CA ALA A 104 2.33 -1.21 10.63
C ALA A 104 1.46 -1.56 9.41
N ALA A 105 1.52 -2.82 8.98
CA ALA A 105 0.76 -3.31 7.83
C ALA A 105 -0.77 -3.20 8.03
N PHE A 106 -1.26 -3.21 9.27
CA PHE A 106 -2.68 -3.02 9.60
C PHE A 106 -3.04 -1.56 9.93
N LEU A 107 -2.06 -0.70 10.20
CA LEU A 107 -2.27 0.70 10.58
C LEU A 107 -2.27 1.66 9.39
N VAL A 108 -1.55 1.30 8.33
CA VAL A 108 -1.39 2.12 7.13
C VAL A 108 -2.35 1.66 6.04
N TRP A 109 -3.20 2.60 5.61
CA TRP A 109 -4.16 2.39 4.52
C TRP A 109 -4.00 3.50 3.47
N PHE A 110 -4.38 3.19 2.24
CA PHE A 110 -4.30 4.08 1.09
C PHE A 110 -5.71 4.27 0.54
N TYR A 111 -6.22 5.49 0.64
CA TYR A 111 -7.56 5.82 0.16
C TYR A 111 -7.47 6.92 -0.89
N ARG A 112 -8.08 6.71 -2.04
CA ARG A 112 -8.24 7.75 -3.05
C ARG A 112 -9.67 8.28 -2.94
N SER A 113 -9.81 9.50 -2.44
CA SER A 113 -11.09 10.19 -2.42
C SER A 113 -11.68 10.21 -3.83
N SER A 114 -12.90 9.70 -3.99
CA SER A 114 -13.67 9.87 -5.22
C SER A 114 -13.83 11.36 -5.44
N VAL A 115 -13.24 11.87 -6.52
CA VAL A 115 -13.43 13.26 -6.95
C VAL A 115 -14.94 13.45 -7.17
N ASN A 116 -15.59 14.22 -6.30
CA ASN A 116 -16.94 14.73 -6.54
C ASN A 116 -16.92 15.76 -7.67
#